data_AF-A0A7V6WJF0-F1
#
_entry.id   AF-A0A7V6WJF0-F1
#
_cell.length_a   1.000
_cell.length_b   1.000
_cell.length_c   1.000
_cell.angle_alpha   90.00
_cell.angle_beta   90.00
_cell.angle_gamma   90.00
#
_symmetry.space_group_name_H-M   'P 1'
#
loop_
_entity.id
_entity.type
_entity.pdbx_description
1 polymer ?
#
loop_
_entity_poly.entity_id
_entity_poly.type
_entity_poly.pdbx_seq_one_letter_code
_entity_poly.pdbx_strand_id
1 'polypeptide(L)' 'FVKNVPPEQINSFVRKLPEEKRKSLYSVAKELSDHGLIQIRPGEFSTIDEDTDDYQK' A
#
# COMPACT_ATOMS: atom_id res chain seq x y z
N PHE A 1 6.19 -3.14 6.99
CA PHE A 1 6.59 -2.63 5.66
C PHE A 1 8.05 -2.24 5.70
N VAL A 2 8.77 -2.38 4.59
CA VAL A 2 10.18 -1.96 4.43
C VAL A 2 10.24 -0.65 3.64
N LYS A 3 11.08 0.29 4.06
CA LYS A 3 11.31 1.54 3.32
C LYS A 3 12.52 1.34 2.41
N ASN A 4 12.32 1.43 1.09
CA ASN A 4 13.41 1.26 0.12
C ASN A 4 14.13 2.58 -0.17
N VAL A 5 13.46 3.70 0.10
CA VAL A 5 13.95 5.05 -0.16
C VAL A 5 13.96 5.89 1.13
N PRO A 6 14.78 6.96 1.18
CA PRO A 6 14.74 7.92 2.27
C PRO A 6 13.35 8.57 2.43
N PRO A 7 13.01 8.97 3.66
CA PRO A 7 11.69 9.54 3.99
C PRO A 7 11.37 10.81 3.19
N GLU A 8 12.40 11.57 2.76
CA GLU A 8 12.23 12.75 1.91
C GLU A 8 11.60 12.40 0.55
N GLN A 9 11.99 11.26 -0.04
CA GLN A 9 11.40 10.80 -1.30
C GLN A 9 9.95 10.35 -1.12
N ILE A 10 9.65 9.66 -0.01
CA ILE A 10 8.27 9.27 0.34
C ILE A 10 7.41 10.52 0.50
N ASN A 11 7.88 11.50 1.27
CA ASN A 11 7.15 12.75 1.51
C ASN A 11 6.94 13.54 0.20
N SER A 12 7.95 13.58 -0.67
CA SER A 12 7.84 14.22 -1.99
C SER A 12 6.79 13.52 -2.86
N PHE A 13 6.78 12.18 -2.86
CA PHE A 13 5.79 11.39 -3.58
C PHE A 13 4.36 11.63 -3.05
N VAL A 14 4.17 11.57 -1.73
CA VAL A 14 2.86 11.83 -1.10
C VAL A 14 2.35 13.24 -1.42
N ARG A 15 3.23 14.24 -1.48
CA ARG A 15 2.86 15.62 -1.86
C ARG A 15 2.48 15.76 -3.34
N LYS A 16 2.95 14.86 -4.20
CA LYS A 16 2.63 14.83 -5.64
C LYS A 16 1.39 13.98 -5.96
N LEU A 17 0.97 13.08 -5.06
CA LEU A 17 -0.24 12.27 -5.26
C LEU A 17 -1.49 13.16 -5.41
N PRO A 18 -2.50 12.77 -6.20
CA PRO A 18 -3.76 13.50 -6.24
C PRO A 18 -4.49 13.40 -4.89
N GLU A 19 -5.30 14.41 -4.55
CA GLU A 19 -5.96 14.50 -3.24
C GLU A 19 -6.83 13.28 -2.95
N GLU A 20 -7.53 12.77 -3.97
CA GLU A 20 -8.34 11.55 -3.90
C GLU A 20 -7.56 10.34 -3.37
N LYS A 21 -6.29 10.19 -3.74
CA LYS A 21 -5.44 9.09 -3.28
C LYS A 21 -4.81 9.37 -1.92
N ARG A 22 -4.66 10.64 -1.55
CA ARG A 22 -4.20 11.05 -0.20
C ARG A 22 -5.26 10.93 0.88
N LYS A 23 -6.55 10.83 0.50
CA LYS A 23 -7.67 10.69 1.44
C LYS A 23 -7.62 9.39 2.25
N SER A 24 -6.93 8.36 1.75
CA SER A 24 -6.81 7.07 2.44
C SER A 24 -5.35 6.67 2.59
N LEU A 25 -4.95 6.33 3.82
CA LEU A 25 -3.62 5.79 4.12
C LEU A 25 -3.35 4.50 3.35
N TYR A 26 -4.38 3.68 3.12
CA TYR A 26 -4.26 2.47 2.30
C TYR A 26 -3.91 2.82 0.86
N SER A 27 -4.62 3.78 0.25
CA SER A 27 -4.33 4.24 -1.11
C SER A 27 -2.91 4.82 -1.22
N VAL A 28 -2.48 5.61 -0.24
CA VAL A 28 -1.10 6.12 -0.19
C VAL A 28 -0.09 4.99 -0.08
N ALA A 29 -0.28 4.04 0.84
CA ALA A 29 0.62 2.91 1.02
C ALA A 29 0.68 2.01 -0.22
N LYS A 30 -0.46 1.79 -0.89
CA LYS A 30 -0.54 1.05 -2.15
C LYS A 30 0.25 1.74 -3.25
N GLU A 31 0.06 3.04 -3.47
CA GLU A 31 0.83 3.78 -4.48
C GLU A 31 2.32 3.80 -4.18
N LEU A 32 2.71 3.97 -2.91
CA LEU A 32 4.11 3.89 -2.50
C LEU A 32 4.70 2.49 -2.78
N SER A 33 3.89 1.43 -2.62
CA SER A 33 4.31 0.06 -2.90
C SER A 33 4.37 -0.23 -4.40
N ASP A 34 3.38 0.22 -5.17
CA ASP A 34 3.32 0.05 -6.63
C ASP A 34 4.48 0.79 -7.32
N HIS A 35 4.91 1.93 -6.77
CA HIS A 35 6.09 2.67 -7.22
C HIS A 35 7.42 2.14 -6.64
N GLY A 36 7.40 1.09 -5.80
CA GLY A 36 8.60 0.48 -5.21
C GLY A 36 9.29 1.32 -4.12
N LEU A 37 8.66 2.40 -3.66
CA LEU A 37 9.19 3.30 -2.62
C LEU A 37 9.14 2.63 -1.24
N ILE A 38 8.10 1.84 -1.01
CA ILE A 38 8.01 0.92 0.11
C ILE A 38 7.81 -0.49 -0.41
N GLN A 39 8.17 -1.48 0.40
CA GLN A 39 7.83 -2.86 0.11
C GLN A 39 6.91 -3.37 1.20
N ILE A 40 5.69 -3.72 0.79
CA ILE A 40 4.75 -4.45 1.62
C ILE A 40 5.14 -5.92 1.54
N ARG A 41 5.57 -6.50 2.66
CA ARG A 41 5.90 -7.94 2.70
C ARG A 41 4.61 -8.76 2.64
N PRO A 42 4.58 -9.86 1.87
CA PRO A 42 3.45 -10.78 1.89
C PRO A 42 3.25 -11.30 3.33
N GLY A 43 2.04 -11.12 3.87
CA GLY A 43 1.69 -11.43 5.26
C GLY A 43 1.71 -10.24 6.25
N GLU A 44 2.25 -9.06 5.89
CA GLU A 44 2.16 -7.85 6.73
C GLU A 44 0.88 -7.03 6.47
N PHE A 45 0.31 -7.17 5.28
CA PHE A 45 -1.04 -6.70 4.95
C PHE A 45 -1.82 -7.93 4.52
N SER A 46 -2.21 -8.75 5.49
CA SER A 46 -3.36 -9.62 5.28
C SER A 46 -4.56 -8.69 5.12
N THR A 47 -4.77 -8.16 3.92
CA THR A 47 -6.13 -7.86 3.48
C THR A 47 -6.81 -9.21 3.47
N ILE A 48 -7.43 -9.51 4.61
CA ILE A 48 -8.45 -10.53 4.77
C ILE A 48 -9.59 -10.06 3.86
N ASP A 49 -9.45 -10.31 2.57
CA ASP A 49 -10.56 -10.56 1.67
C ASP A 49 -10.53 -12.09 1.48
N GLU A 50 -10.78 -12.81 2.57
CA GLU A 50 -11.05 -14.25 2.57
C GLU A 50 -12.55 -14.45 2.74
N ASP A 51 -13.33 -13.77 1.91
CA ASP A 51 -14.77 -14.00 1.81
C ASP A 51 -15.12 -14.19 0.34
N THR A 52 -14.82 -15.38 -0.20
CA THR A 52 -15.65 -16.03 -1.19
C THR A 52 -15.43 -17.54 -1.08
N ASP A 53 -16.37 -18.18 -0.38
CA ASP A 53 -16.71 -19.60 -0.33
C ASP A 53 -16.07 -20.53 -1.37
N ASP A 54 -15.39 -21.58 -0.90
CA ASP A 54 -15.46 -22.89 -1.55
C ASP A 54 -16.31 -23.82 -0.67
N TYR A 55 -17.62 -23.73 -0.88
CA TYR A 55 -18.58 -24.80 -0.61
C TYR A 55 -18.16 -26.04 -1.43
N GLN A 56 -17.28 -26.90 -0.91
CA GLN A 56 -17.09 -28.23 -1.50
C GLN A 56 -17.02 -29.33 -0.46
N LYS A 57 -18.23 -29.86 -0.22
CA LYS A 57 -18.62 -31.25 0.14
C LYS A 57 -18.23 -31.85 1.48
#